data_AF-F0LJG8-F1
#
_entry.id   AF-F0LJG8-F1
#
_cell.length_a   1.000
_cell.length_b   1.000
_cell.length_c   1.000
_cell.angle_alpha   90.00
_cell.angle_beta   90.00
_cell.angle_gamma   90.00
#
_symmetry.space_group_name_H-M   'P 1'
#
loop_
_entity.id
_entity.type
_entity.pdbx_description
1 polymer ?
#
loop_
_entity_poly.entity_id
_entity_poly.type
_entity_poly.pdbx_seq_one_letter_code
_entity_poly.pdbx_strand_id
1 'polypeptide(L)'
;MWIVVDPEICHGKPVFKGTRILVSDVLEMIAAGMSIEEILKEYPQLSEEMIREAIEYAARLIRENIMSLRFLLHAVHVPKGAKDSEVAKIAKSTNSILLTRDSDFANTLMYPRTSSLGSFFLKHILRSQKT
;
A
#
# COMPACT_ATOMS: atom_id res chain seq x y z
N MET A 1 13.82 -14.00 1.82
CA MET A 1 12.55 -13.25 1.85
C MET A 1 11.44 -14.17 1.42
N TRP A 2 10.69 -14.61 2.41
CA TRP A 2 9.54 -15.49 2.32
C TRP A 2 8.24 -14.73 2.10
N ILE A 3 8.19 -13.41 2.29
CA ILE A 3 6.97 -12.63 2.08
C ILE A 3 6.97 -11.99 0.69
N VAL A 4 5.85 -12.14 -0.02
CA VAL A 4 5.63 -11.58 -1.36
C VAL A 4 4.34 -10.75 -1.36
N VAL A 5 4.36 -9.64 -2.10
CA VAL A 5 3.21 -8.79 -2.38
C VAL A 5 3.06 -8.71 -3.89
N ASP A 6 2.01 -9.34 -4.42
CA ASP A 6 1.72 -9.39 -5.85
C ASP A 6 0.23 -9.04 -6.07
N PRO A 7 -0.10 -8.03 -6.90
CA PRO A 7 -1.49 -7.65 -7.19
C PRO A 7 -2.36 -8.82 -7.68
N GLU A 8 -1.78 -9.79 -8.39
CA GLU A 8 -2.47 -10.95 -8.95
C GLU A 8 -2.70 -12.06 -7.90
N ILE A 9 -2.05 -11.96 -6.72
CA ILE A 9 -2.16 -12.94 -5.63
C ILE A 9 -2.85 -12.27 -4.43
N CYS A 10 -4.00 -12.83 -4.03
CA CYS A 10 -4.76 -12.34 -2.87
C CYS A 10 -4.98 -10.81 -2.85
N HIS A 11 -5.14 -10.20 -4.04
CA HIS A 11 -5.35 -8.75 -4.22
C HIS A 11 -4.22 -7.88 -3.66
N GLY A 12 -2.96 -8.32 -3.79
CA GLY A 12 -1.81 -7.59 -3.28
C GLY A 12 -1.72 -7.58 -1.76
N LYS A 13 -2.41 -8.49 -1.06
CA LYS A 13 -2.16 -8.72 0.36
C LYS A 13 -0.84 -9.51 0.52
N PRO A 14 -0.01 -9.20 1.54
CA PRO A 14 1.21 -9.96 1.79
C PRO A 14 0.91 -11.45 2.06
N VAL A 15 1.60 -12.32 1.34
CA VAL A 15 1.49 -13.79 1.44
C VAL A 15 2.85 -14.42 1.64
N PHE A 16 2.86 -15.63 2.17
CA PHE A 16 4.05 -16.48 2.17
C PHE A 16 4.32 -17.03 0.76
N LYS A 17 5.57 -16.92 0.29
CA LYS A 17 6.03 -17.26 -1.05
C LYS A 17 5.69 -18.71 -1.37
N GLY A 18 5.10 -18.92 -2.55
CA GLY A 18 4.66 -20.25 -2.99
C GLY A 18 3.37 -20.74 -2.33
N THR A 19 2.70 -19.90 -1.53
CA THR A 19 1.43 -20.22 -0.89
C THR A 19 0.40 -19.12 -1.15
N ARG A 20 -0.84 -19.36 -0.72
CA ARG A 20 -1.89 -18.35 -0.61
C ARG A 20 -2.26 -18.04 0.84
N ILE A 21 -1.39 -18.39 1.79
CA ILE A 21 -1.57 -18.10 3.22
C ILE A 21 -1.20 -16.65 3.44
N LEU A 22 -2.13 -15.87 4.01
CA LEU A 22 -1.87 -14.47 4.29
C LEU A 22 -0.96 -14.34 5.52
N VAL A 23 -0.08 -13.33 5.47
CA VAL A 23 0.71 -12.94 6.63
C VAL A 23 -0.21 -12.50 7.79
N SER A 24 -1.35 -11.84 7.47
CA SER A 24 -2.33 -11.43 8.47
C SER A 24 -2.91 -12.61 9.25
N ASP A 25 -3.22 -13.72 8.58
CA ASP A 25 -3.88 -14.85 9.21
C ASP A 25 -2.96 -15.49 10.26
N VAL A 26 -1.67 -15.65 9.93
CA VAL A 26 -0.66 -16.14 10.88
C VAL A 26 -0.47 -15.17 12.05
N LEU A 27 -0.47 -13.86 11.81
CA LEU A 27 -0.37 -12.87 12.89
C LEU A 27 -1.62 -12.86 13.78
N GLU A 28 -2.81 -13.08 13.24
CA GLU A 28 -4.05 -13.23 13.99
C GLU A 28 -4.03 -14.49 14.86
N MET A 29 -3.50 -15.62 14.35
CA MET A 29 -3.30 -16.84 15.14
C MET A 29 -2.36 -16.61 16.32
N ILE A 30 -1.23 -15.93 16.09
CA ILE A 30 -0.29 -15.55 17.16
C ILE A 30 -0.98 -14.64 18.17
N ALA A 31 -1.77 -13.65 17.71
CA ALA A 31 -2.52 -12.76 18.59
C ALA A 31 -3.60 -13.50 19.41
N ALA A 32 -4.17 -14.58 18.87
CA ALA A 32 -5.08 -15.48 19.57
C ALA A 32 -4.36 -16.40 20.58
N GLY A 33 -3.03 -16.34 20.67
CA GLY A 33 -2.23 -17.10 21.62
C GLY A 33 -1.76 -18.47 21.12
N MET A 34 -1.91 -18.78 19.83
CA MET A 34 -1.38 -20.04 19.28
C MET A 34 0.15 -20.05 19.31
N SER A 35 0.71 -21.22 19.64
CA SER A 35 2.15 -21.45 19.55
C SER A 35 2.59 -21.61 18.09
N ILE A 36 3.88 -21.41 17.83
CA ILE A 36 4.44 -21.63 16.49
C ILE A 36 4.21 -23.08 16.03
N GLU A 37 4.37 -24.04 16.94
CA GLU A 37 4.16 -25.46 16.65
C GLU A 37 2.71 -25.79 16.28
N GLU A 38 1.74 -25.11 16.89
CA GLU A 38 0.32 -25.25 16.54
C GLU A 38 0.05 -24.67 15.14
N ILE A 39 0.60 -23.50 14.83
CA ILE A 39 0.49 -22.87 13.51
C ILE A 39 1.13 -23.76 12.43
N LEU A 40 2.29 -24.37 12.70
CA LEU A 40 2.95 -25.27 11.77
C LEU A 40 2.19 -26.59 11.56
N LYS A 41 1.36 -27.02 12.52
CA LYS A 41 0.46 -28.16 12.33
C LYS A 41 -0.71 -27.80 11.41
N GLU A 42 -1.27 -26.60 11.54
CA GLU A 42 -2.34 -26.08 10.67
C GLU A 42 -1.81 -25.80 9.25
N TYR A 43 -0.58 -25.29 9.15
CA TYR A 43 0.08 -24.97 7.89
C TYR A 43 1.46 -25.64 7.76
N PRO A 44 1.52 -26.95 7.45
CA PRO A 44 2.77 -27.71 7.32
C PRO A 44 3.73 -27.21 6.23
N GLN A 45 3.24 -26.41 5.29
CA GLN A 45 4.04 -25.77 4.24
C GLN A 45 4.81 -24.54 4.73
N LEU A 46 4.53 -24.04 5.93
CA LEU A 46 5.28 -22.96 6.53
C LEU A 46 6.49 -23.50 7.29
N SER A 47 7.48 -22.64 7.50
CA SER A 47 8.58 -22.89 8.43
C SER A 47 8.59 -21.86 9.55
N GLU A 48 9.29 -22.16 10.64
CA GLU A 48 9.47 -21.20 11.73
C GLU A 48 10.14 -19.90 11.25
N GLU A 49 11.11 -19.98 10.33
CA GLU A 49 11.73 -18.79 9.74
C GLU A 49 10.72 -17.92 8.98
N MET A 50 9.77 -18.54 8.29
CA MET A 50 8.70 -17.81 7.59
C MET A 50 7.85 -17.04 8.59
N ILE A 51 7.43 -17.68 9.69
CA ILE A 51 6.62 -17.06 10.74
C ILE A 51 7.39 -15.92 11.44
N ARG A 52 8.69 -16.09 11.69
CA ARG A 52 9.54 -15.02 12.22
C ARG A 52 9.64 -13.83 11.24
N GLU A 53 9.80 -14.10 9.94
CA GLU A 53 9.81 -13.05 8.91
C GLU A 53 8.47 -12.30 8.87
N ALA A 54 7.33 -12.96 9.11
CA ALA A 54 6.01 -12.31 9.22
C ALA A 54 5.94 -11.27 10.35
N ILE A 55 6.48 -11.61 11.52
CA ILE A 55 6.55 -10.68 12.67
C ILE A 55 7.48 -9.51 12.35
N GLU A 56 8.67 -9.78 11.81
CA GLU A 56 9.62 -8.72 11.43
C GLU A 56 9.05 -7.79 10.36
N TYR A 57 8.36 -8.35 9.37
CA TYR A 57 7.67 -7.61 8.34
C TYR A 57 6.60 -6.69 8.92
N ALA A 58 5.77 -7.17 9.84
CA ALA A 58 4.78 -6.34 10.53
C ALA A 58 5.44 -5.21 11.33
N ALA A 59 6.48 -5.51 12.11
CA ALA A 59 7.23 -4.51 12.88
C ALA A 59 7.84 -3.43 11.96
N ARG A 60 8.40 -3.83 10.82
CA ARG A 60 8.94 -2.91 9.82
C ARG A 60 7.85 -2.03 9.20
N LEU A 61 6.70 -2.59 8.83
CA LEU A 61 5.58 -1.82 8.29
C LEU A 61 5.09 -0.73 9.25
N ILE A 62 5.04 -1.04 10.54
CA ILE A 62 4.67 -0.07 11.59
C ILE A 62 5.74 1.01 11.72
N ARG A 63 7.02 0.63 11.77
CA ARG A 63 8.15 1.56 11.89
C ARG A 63 8.24 2.53 10.71
N GLU A 64 8.02 2.03 9.49
CA GLU A 64 8.15 2.80 8.26
C GLU A 64 6.87 3.59 7.92
N ASN A 65 5.84 3.54 8.77
CA ASN A 65 4.57 4.24 8.58
C ASN A 65 3.86 3.88 7.25
N ILE A 66 4.09 2.67 6.75
CA ILE A 66 3.57 2.16 5.47
C ILE A 66 2.07 1.85 5.57
N MET A 67 1.51 1.82 6.79
CA MET A 67 0.06 1.74 7.00
C MET A 67 -0.72 2.94 6.43
N SER A 68 -0.05 4.02 6.01
CA SER A 68 -0.75 5.17 5.41
C SER A 68 -1.24 4.95 3.97
N LEU A 69 -0.77 3.95 3.22
CA LEU A 69 -1.08 3.86 1.79
C LEU A 69 -2.52 3.44 1.44
N ARG A 70 -3.21 2.69 2.30
CA ARG A 70 -4.57 2.18 2.00
C ARG A 70 -5.67 3.22 2.23
N PHE A 71 -5.35 4.36 2.85
CA PHE A 71 -6.26 5.49 3.09
C PHE A 71 -5.89 6.77 2.32
N LEU A 72 -4.86 6.74 1.47
CA LEU A 72 -4.40 7.90 0.69
C LEU A 72 -4.90 7.92 -0.76
N LEU A 73 -6.09 7.38 -0.98
CA LEU A 73 -6.96 7.87 -2.05
C LEU A 73 -7.86 8.99 -1.52
N HIS A 74 -7.31 9.92 -0.73
CA HIS A 74 -7.92 11.23 -0.61
C HIS A 74 -7.60 11.99 -1.89
N ALA A 75 -8.36 11.72 -2.96
CA ALA A 75 -8.38 12.61 -4.08
C ALA A 75 -8.91 13.96 -3.58
N VAL A 76 -8.04 14.96 -3.45
CA VAL A 76 -8.47 16.30 -3.04
C VAL A 76 -8.92 17.03 -4.30
N HIS A 77 -10.22 17.35 -4.37
CA HIS A 77 -10.74 18.20 -5.42
C HIS A 77 -10.29 19.64 -5.18
N VAL A 78 -9.56 20.20 -6.14
CA VAL A 78 -9.21 21.62 -6.13
C VAL A 78 -10.37 22.42 -6.71
N PRO A 79 -10.92 23.42 -5.97
CA PRO A 79 -11.96 24.30 -6.50
C PRO A 79 -11.49 25.00 -7.78
N LYS A 80 -12.41 25.16 -8.74
CA LYS A 80 -12.14 25.87 -9.99
C LYS A 80 -11.72 27.33 -9.68
N GLY A 81 -10.55 27.75 -10.18
CA GLY A 81 -10.03 29.10 -9.97
C GLY A 81 -9.20 29.29 -8.71
N ALA A 82 -8.84 28.21 -8.00
CA ALA A 82 -7.84 28.28 -6.94
C ALA A 82 -6.51 28.83 -7.47
N LYS A 83 -5.81 29.64 -6.68
CA LYS A 83 -4.50 30.18 -7.06
C LYS A 83 -3.43 29.09 -6.97
N ASP A 84 -2.41 29.14 -7.82
CA ASP A 84 -1.29 28.19 -7.83
C ASP A 84 -0.63 28.00 -6.47
N SER A 85 -0.52 29.08 -5.67
CA SER A 85 0.04 29.04 -4.33
C SER A 85 -0.80 28.23 -3.33
N GLU A 86 -2.12 28.22 -3.52
CA GLU A 86 -3.07 27.44 -2.74
C GLU A 86 -3.02 25.97 -3.14
N VAL A 87 -2.98 25.69 -4.44
CA VAL A 87 -2.78 24.34 -4.99
C VAL A 87 -1.48 23.72 -4.46
N ALA A 88 -0.38 24.50 -4.49
CA ALA A 88 0.91 24.07 -3.95
C ALA A 88 0.89 23.86 -2.42
N LYS A 89 0.11 24.64 -1.68
CA LYS A 89 -0.05 24.48 -0.23
C LYS A 89 -0.78 23.19 0.10
N ILE A 90 -1.91 22.92 -0.57
CA ILE A 90 -2.72 21.70 -0.43
C ILE A 90 -1.88 20.46 -0.76
N ALA A 91 -1.14 20.49 -1.87
CA ALA A 91 -0.27 19.39 -2.30
C ALA A 91 0.88 19.12 -1.31
N LYS A 92 1.42 20.14 -0.65
CA LYS A 92 2.49 19.98 0.35
C LYS A 92 1.98 19.60 1.74
N SER A 93 0.76 20.00 2.09
CA SER A 93 0.18 19.75 3.41
C SER A 93 -0.56 18.42 3.51
N THR A 94 -0.76 17.72 2.39
CA THR A 94 -1.49 16.46 2.34
C THR A 94 -0.67 15.37 1.66
N ASN A 95 -0.80 14.13 2.13
CA ASN A 95 -0.15 12.97 1.53
C ASN A 95 -1.03 12.36 0.42
N SER A 96 -1.53 13.20 -0.48
CA SER A 96 -2.72 12.90 -1.29
C SER A 96 -2.48 13.05 -2.80
N ILE A 97 -3.23 12.27 -3.59
CA ILE A 97 -3.29 12.44 -5.04
C ILE A 97 -4.13 13.69 -5.36
N LEU A 98 -3.54 14.65 -6.06
CA LEU A 98 -4.24 15.85 -6.52
C LEU A 98 -4.88 15.61 -7.88
N LEU A 99 -6.20 15.82 -8.00
CA LEU A 99 -6.91 15.79 -9.28
C LEU A 99 -7.38 17.20 -9.62
N THR A 100 -6.81 17.78 -10.68
CA THR A 100 -7.13 19.14 -11.14
C THR A 100 -7.40 19.15 -12.64
N ARG A 101 -8.31 20.03 -13.05
CA ARG A 101 -8.63 20.29 -14.47
C ARG A 101 -7.73 21.35 -15.08
N ASP A 102 -6.88 21.96 -14.26
CA ASP A 102 -5.90 22.95 -14.69
C ASP A 102 -4.76 22.27 -15.43
N SER A 103 -4.54 22.67 -16.69
CA SER A 103 -3.53 22.08 -17.57
C SER A 103 -2.11 22.23 -17.01
N ASP A 104 -1.87 23.29 -16.25
CA ASP A 104 -0.56 23.60 -15.69
C ASP A 104 -0.15 22.56 -14.63
N PHE A 105 -1.14 21.82 -14.14
CA PHE A 105 -0.99 20.78 -13.13
C PHE A 105 -1.44 19.39 -13.63
N ALA A 106 -1.84 19.26 -14.89
CA ALA A 106 -2.34 18.01 -15.48
C ALA A 106 -1.32 16.85 -15.48
N ASN A 107 -0.03 17.17 -15.34
CA ASN A 107 1.06 16.19 -15.23
C ASN A 107 1.68 16.13 -13.82
N THR A 108 1.14 16.89 -12.86
CA THR A 108 1.74 17.06 -11.54
C THR A 108 1.14 16.04 -10.57
N LEU A 109 1.68 14.82 -10.60
CA LEU A 109 1.46 13.84 -9.54
C LEU A 109 2.40 14.17 -8.36
N MET A 110 1.92 14.91 -7.36
CA MET A 110 2.69 15.12 -6.13
C MET A 110 2.41 13.96 -5.16
N TYR A 111 3.37 13.05 -5.02
CA TYR A 111 3.41 12.01 -3.99
C TYR A 111 4.61 12.31 -3.06
N PRO A 112 4.66 11.88 -1.79
CA PRO A 112 5.89 11.95 -1.00
C PRO A 112 7.00 11.15 -1.68
N ARG A 113 8.26 11.49 -1.43
CA ARG A 113 9.45 10.89 -2.08
C ARG A 113 9.62 9.36 -1.96
N THR A 114 8.68 8.59 -1.43
CA THR A 114 8.91 7.22 -0.94
C THR A 114 8.23 6.09 -1.71
N SER A 115 7.52 6.29 -2.84
CA SER A 115 7.04 5.12 -3.61
C SER A 115 7.05 5.30 -5.13
N SER A 116 7.62 4.31 -5.84
CA SER A 116 7.78 4.27 -7.30
C SER A 116 6.57 3.71 -8.05
N LEU A 117 5.63 3.04 -7.34
CA LEU A 117 4.48 2.35 -7.95
C LEU A 117 3.33 3.27 -8.41
N GLY A 118 3.16 4.44 -7.80
CA GLY A 118 1.99 5.32 -8.04
C GLY A 118 1.93 5.94 -9.44
N SER A 119 3.07 6.06 -10.12
CA SER A 119 3.16 6.70 -11.45
C SER A 119 2.53 5.88 -12.58
N PHE A 120 2.44 4.55 -12.42
CA PHE A 120 1.96 3.64 -13.47
C PHE A 120 0.42 3.60 -13.54
N PHE A 121 -0.24 3.57 -12.38
CA PHE A 121 -1.69 3.40 -12.28
C PHE A 121 -2.49 4.61 -12.83
N LEU A 122 -2.02 5.84 -12.57
CA LEU A 122 -2.69 7.05 -13.05
C LEU A 122 -2.62 7.27 -14.56
N LYS A 123 -1.53 6.86 -15.23
CA LYS A 123 -1.44 6.94 -16.69
C LYS A 123 -2.53 6.11 -17.37
N HIS A 124 -2.97 5.02 -16.74
CA HIS A 124 -4.04 4.18 -17.25
C HIS A 124 -5.42 4.84 -17.07
N ILE A 125 -5.67 5.46 -15.91
CA ILE A 125 -6.93 6.17 -15.60
C ILE A 125 -7.09 7.44 -16.46
N LEU A 126 -6.03 8.24 -16.62
CA LEU A 126 -6.11 9.46 -17.42
C LEU A 126 -6.29 9.17 -18.93
N ARG A 127 -5.91 7.96 -19.39
CA ARG A 127 -6.16 7.51 -20.76
C ARG A 127 -7.59 7.03 -20.98
N SER A 128 -8.28 6.50 -19.96
CA SER A 128 -9.67 6.04 -20.07
C SER A 128 -10.71 7.17 -19.98
N GLN A 129 -10.31 8.35 -19.49
CA GLN A 129 -11.17 9.54 -19.36
C GLN A 129 -11.10 10.48 -20.57
N LYS A 130 -10.42 10.08 -21.66
CA LYS A 130 -10.32 10.85 -22.93
C LYS A 130 -11.30 10.40 -24.02
N THR A 131 -12.39 9.74 -23.64
CA THR A 131 -13.54 9.42 -24.52
C THR A 131 -14.75 10.22 -24.11
#